data_AF-A0A2D5B0M8-F1
#
_entry.id   AF-A0A2D5B0M8-F1
#
_cell.length_a   1.000
_cell.length_b   1.000
_cell.length_c   1.000
_cell.angle_alpha   90.00
_cell.angle_beta   90.00
_cell.angle_gamma   90.00
#
_symmetry.space_group_name_H-M   'P 1'
#
loop_
_entity.id
_entity.type
_entity.pdbx_description
1 polymer ?
#
loop_
_entity_poly.entity_id
_entity_poly.type
_entity_poly.pdbx_seq_one_letter_code
_entity_poly.pdbx_strand_id
1 'polypeptide(L)'
;MNLINGLADSIFDVLLAPFELLGQAFALILVSGLFGIAALLIFKQISWQPGIKATKDRIKGHLIAIRIYQDDLGIVGKSVGSIVLRNFQYIGLNFGPILPLFVPFVLVASQFVVRYSFDPIPIIPQEQVDDLLMGEGTMIEIVMKDGHETEVEDLSLRLPKNFVAISPLVKNAGDGVAFQEVIAYAPDRGDIEIMIGDRMVGSKAIVAGGQPTRTMQPERVSGFFASWLWPAEDRFDSDSPIDEVRFEYPERDLGWLPGGPFGILVVFVISSLLFGLLVLKPLNIQI
;
A
#
# COMPACT_ATOMS: atom_id res chain seq x y z
N MET A 1 4.45 9.76 -13.54
CA MET A 1 3.87 9.14 -12.34
C MET A 1 3.03 10.12 -11.57
N ASN A 2 3.61 11.25 -11.18
CA ASN A 2 2.97 12.33 -10.43
C ASN A 2 1.58 12.70 -10.98
N LEU A 3 1.43 12.82 -12.30
CA LEU A 3 0.12 13.05 -12.94
C LEU A 3 -0.92 11.94 -12.65
N ILE A 4 -0.50 10.68 -12.69
CA ILE A 4 -1.36 9.52 -12.41
C ILE A 4 -1.75 9.53 -10.93
N ASN A 5 -0.78 9.76 -10.04
CA ASN A 5 -1.01 9.83 -8.60
C ASN A 5 -1.97 10.98 -8.26
N GLY A 6 -1.72 12.20 -8.75
CA GLY A 6 -2.60 13.34 -8.52
C GLY A 6 -4.01 13.17 -9.11
N LEU A 7 -4.13 12.50 -10.26
CA LEU A 7 -5.44 12.16 -10.83
C LEU A 7 -6.15 11.09 -9.99
N ALA A 8 -5.44 10.06 -9.54
CA ALA A 8 -5.99 9.07 -8.62
C ALA A 8 -6.45 9.72 -7.31
N ASP A 9 -5.61 10.55 -6.69
CA ASP A 9 -5.94 11.26 -5.46
C ASP A 9 -7.21 12.10 -5.62
N SER A 10 -7.33 12.84 -6.73
CA SER A 10 -8.51 13.64 -7.03
C SER A 10 -9.77 12.80 -7.21
N ILE A 11 -9.66 11.66 -7.90
CA ILE A 11 -10.78 10.73 -8.08
C ILE A 11 -11.21 10.13 -6.73
N PHE A 12 -10.26 9.65 -5.93
CA PHE A 12 -10.55 9.07 -4.63
C PHE A 12 -11.07 10.12 -3.64
N ASP A 13 -10.63 11.37 -3.76
CA ASP A 13 -11.16 12.47 -3.00
C ASP A 13 -12.66 12.71 -3.25
N VAL A 14 -13.10 12.65 -4.50
CA VAL A 14 -14.52 12.80 -4.83
C VAL A 14 -15.29 11.54 -4.48
N LEU A 15 -14.70 10.37 -4.78
CA LEU A 15 -15.35 9.08 -4.62
C LEU A 15 -15.59 8.72 -3.15
N LEU A 16 -14.62 8.98 -2.26
CA LEU A 16 -14.69 8.60 -0.85
C LEU A 16 -15.45 9.60 0.01
N ALA A 17 -15.47 10.89 -0.36
CA ALA A 17 -16.09 11.96 0.43
C ALA A 17 -17.50 11.66 0.96
N PRO A 18 -18.47 11.19 0.14
CA PRO A 18 -19.83 10.92 0.63
C PRO A 18 -19.89 9.74 1.60
N PHE A 19 -18.98 8.77 1.48
CA PHE A 19 -18.96 7.57 2.31
C PHE A 19 -18.19 7.80 3.62
N GLU A 20 -17.17 8.65 3.61
CA GLU A 20 -16.42 9.06 4.80
C GLU A 20 -17.31 9.75 5.84
N LEU A 21 -18.41 10.40 5.41
CA LEU A 21 -19.44 10.95 6.31
C LEU A 21 -20.13 9.89 7.18
N LEU A 22 -20.16 8.63 6.73
CA LEU A 22 -20.74 7.50 7.45
C LEU A 22 -19.69 6.73 8.29
N GLY A 23 -18.43 7.17 8.23
CA GLY A 23 -17.29 6.56 8.93
C GLY A 23 -16.29 5.90 7.98
N GLN A 24 -15.00 5.99 8.34
CA GLN A 24 -13.89 5.47 7.53
C GLN A 24 -13.97 3.95 7.31
N ALA A 25 -14.33 3.20 8.36
CA ALA A 25 -14.55 1.76 8.27
C ALA A 25 -15.63 1.39 7.24
N PHE A 26 -16.73 2.15 7.21
CA PHE A 26 -17.82 1.92 6.26
C PHE A 26 -17.37 2.26 4.84
N ALA A 27 -16.70 3.40 4.64
CA ALA A 27 -16.15 3.79 3.35
C ALA A 27 -15.18 2.73 2.80
N LEU A 28 -14.26 2.26 3.63
CA LEU A 28 -13.30 1.21 3.27
C LEU A 28 -14.01 -0.07 2.84
N ILE A 29 -14.93 -0.61 3.64
CA ILE A 29 -15.64 -1.87 3.33
C ILE A 29 -16.44 -1.74 2.03
N LEU A 30 -17.26 -0.68 1.92
CA LEU A 30 -18.17 -0.51 0.80
C LEU A 30 -17.40 -0.33 -0.51
N VAL A 31 -16.41 0.57 -0.53
CA VAL A 31 -15.66 0.89 -1.75
C VAL A 31 -14.74 -0.27 -2.15
N SER A 32 -14.17 -0.99 -1.18
CA SER A 32 -13.48 -2.26 -1.43
C SER A 32 -14.41 -3.28 -2.08
N GLY A 33 -15.63 -3.43 -1.56
CA GLY A 33 -16.64 -4.31 -2.12
C GLY A 33 -17.01 -3.96 -3.56
N LEU A 34 -17.24 -2.67 -3.84
CA LEU A 34 -17.51 -2.17 -5.20
C LEU A 34 -16.33 -2.41 -6.15
N PHE A 35 -15.11 -2.21 -5.68
CA PHE A 35 -13.91 -2.57 -6.45
C PHE A 35 -13.87 -4.07 -6.75
N GLY A 36 -14.16 -4.94 -5.78
CA GLY A 36 -14.23 -6.39 -5.99
C GLY A 36 -15.23 -6.79 -7.08
N ILE A 37 -16.39 -6.15 -7.13
CA ILE A 37 -17.39 -6.35 -8.20
C ILE A 37 -16.82 -5.88 -9.55
N ALA A 38 -16.23 -4.68 -9.61
CA ALA A 38 -15.65 -4.14 -10.83
C ALA A 38 -14.49 -5.00 -11.36
N ALA A 39 -13.58 -5.42 -10.48
CA ALA A 39 -12.46 -6.31 -10.79
C ALA A 39 -12.95 -7.65 -11.36
N LEU A 40 -14.03 -8.20 -10.80
CA LEU A 40 -14.62 -9.44 -11.30
C LEU A 40 -15.26 -9.27 -12.69
N LEU A 41 -15.90 -8.12 -12.96
CA LEU A 41 -16.43 -7.80 -14.30
C LEU A 41 -15.31 -7.68 -15.33
N ILE A 42 -14.22 -7.00 -14.99
CA ILE A 42 -13.04 -6.88 -15.85
C ILE A 42 -12.42 -8.26 -16.06
N PHE A 43 -12.25 -9.05 -14.99
CA PHE A 43 -11.77 -10.42 -15.05
C PHE A 43 -12.58 -11.25 -16.06
N LYS A 44 -13.91 -11.18 -16.00
CA LYS A 44 -14.79 -11.89 -16.94
C LYS A 44 -14.51 -11.54 -18.40
N GLN A 45 -14.20 -10.27 -18.68
CA GLN A 45 -13.98 -9.78 -20.05
C GLN A 45 -12.63 -10.24 -20.62
N ILE A 46 -11.59 -10.27 -19.79
CA ILE A 46 -10.23 -10.60 -20.24
C ILE A 46 -9.91 -12.10 -20.13
N SER A 47 -10.66 -12.86 -19.32
CA SER A 47 -10.43 -14.28 -19.09
C SER A 47 -11.06 -15.19 -20.14
N TRP A 48 -10.43 -16.33 -20.38
CA TRP A 48 -10.98 -17.35 -21.28
C TRP A 48 -12.01 -18.22 -20.56
N GLN A 49 -13.19 -17.66 -20.33
CA GLN A 49 -14.31 -18.27 -19.61
C GLN A 49 -14.69 -19.69 -20.10
N PRO A 50 -14.79 -19.97 -21.42
CA PRO A 50 -15.02 -21.34 -21.90
C PRO A 50 -13.90 -22.32 -21.54
N GLY A 51 -12.64 -21.88 -21.61
CA GLY A 51 -11.48 -22.69 -21.26
C GLY A 51 -11.44 -23.04 -19.78
N ILE A 52 -11.75 -22.08 -18.91
CA ILE A 52 -11.87 -22.29 -17.46
C ILE A 52 -12.96 -23.32 -17.18
N LYS A 53 -14.15 -23.15 -17.77
CA LYS A 53 -15.28 -24.09 -17.62
C LYS A 53 -14.91 -25.51 -18.08
N ALA A 54 -14.35 -25.64 -19.28
CA ALA A 54 -13.96 -26.94 -19.83
C ALA A 54 -12.90 -27.65 -18.97
N THR A 55 -11.96 -26.90 -18.41
CA THR A 55 -10.92 -27.46 -17.51
C THR A 55 -11.52 -27.92 -16.19
N LYS A 56 -12.44 -27.12 -15.61
CA LYS A 56 -13.18 -27.47 -14.39
C LYS A 56 -14.05 -28.71 -14.57
N ASP A 57 -14.72 -28.83 -15.71
CA ASP A 57 -15.55 -30.01 -16.01
C ASP A 57 -14.69 -31.28 -16.19
N ARG A 58 -13.48 -31.17 -16.76
CA ARG A 58 -12.51 -32.28 -16.79
C ARG A 58 -12.04 -32.69 -15.39
N ILE A 59 -11.75 -31.72 -14.52
CA ILE A 59 -11.37 -32.00 -13.12
C ILE A 59 -12.49 -32.77 -12.41
N LYS A 60 -13.74 -32.31 -12.55
CA LYS A 60 -14.91 -33.03 -12.01
C LYS A 60 -15.05 -34.43 -12.58
N GLY A 61 -14.84 -34.61 -13.89
CA GLY A 61 -14.86 -35.92 -14.53
C GLY A 61 -13.85 -36.89 -13.92
N HIS A 62 -12.63 -36.44 -13.65
CA HIS A 62 -11.62 -37.27 -12.98
C HIS A 62 -11.95 -37.56 -11.51
N LEU A 63 -12.58 -36.62 -10.79
CA LEU A 63 -13.07 -36.87 -9.42
C LEU A 63 -14.18 -37.95 -9.41
N ILE A 64 -15.08 -37.92 -10.39
CA ILE A 64 -16.10 -38.96 -10.57
C ILE A 64 -15.44 -40.31 -10.89
N ALA A 65 -14.42 -40.33 -11.77
CA ALA A 65 -13.68 -41.55 -12.09
C ALA A 65 -13.03 -42.19 -10.86
N ILE A 66 -12.42 -41.40 -9.97
CA ILE A 66 -11.87 -41.88 -8.70
C ILE A 66 -12.98 -42.53 -7.85
N ARG A 67 -14.17 -41.94 -7.81
CA ARG A 67 -15.29 -42.48 -7.04
C ARG A 67 -15.86 -43.78 -7.62
N ILE A 68 -15.90 -43.91 -8.95
CA ILE A 68 -16.43 -45.10 -9.65
C ILE A 68 -15.42 -46.26 -9.61
N TYR A 69 -14.14 -45.97 -9.82
CA TYR A 69 -13.06 -46.97 -9.91
C TYR A 69 -12.20 -47.02 -8.65
N GLN A 70 -12.80 -46.83 -7.49
CA GLN A 70 -12.10 -46.73 -6.21
C GLN A 70 -11.23 -47.97 -5.88
N ASP A 71 -11.59 -49.14 -6.43
CA ASP A 71 -10.87 -50.41 -6.21
C ASP A 71 -9.75 -50.68 -7.25
N ASP A 72 -9.62 -49.82 -8.28
CA ASP A 72 -8.55 -49.90 -9.28
C ASP A 72 -7.52 -48.79 -9.05
N LEU A 73 -6.44 -49.13 -8.33
CA LEU A 73 -5.37 -48.20 -7.99
C LEU A 73 -4.68 -47.58 -9.21
N GLY A 74 -4.65 -48.27 -10.36
CA GLY A 74 -4.07 -47.75 -11.59
C GLY A 74 -4.91 -46.62 -12.18
N ILE A 75 -6.24 -46.81 -12.25
CA ILE A 75 -7.18 -45.79 -12.71
C ILE A 75 -7.21 -44.60 -11.73
N VAL A 76 -7.20 -44.88 -10.42
CA VAL A 76 -7.14 -43.84 -9.38
C VAL A 76 -5.86 -43.01 -9.54
N GLY A 77 -4.70 -43.64 -9.62
CA GLY A 77 -3.41 -42.94 -9.78
C GLY A 77 -3.35 -42.07 -11.03
N LYS A 78 -3.81 -42.59 -12.17
CA LYS A 78 -3.91 -41.82 -13.43
C LYS A 78 -4.87 -40.63 -13.32
N SER A 79 -5.98 -40.81 -12.62
CA SER A 79 -6.98 -39.76 -12.41
C SER A 79 -6.44 -38.65 -11.50
N VAL A 80 -5.72 -39.01 -10.43
CA VAL A 80 -5.03 -38.04 -9.57
C VAL A 80 -3.99 -37.24 -10.36
N GLY A 81 -3.12 -37.91 -11.12
CA GLY A 81 -2.14 -37.21 -11.98
C GLY A 81 -2.79 -36.28 -13.00
N SER A 82 -3.91 -36.71 -13.58
CA SER A 82 -4.70 -35.87 -14.50
C SER A 82 -5.31 -34.67 -13.80
N ILE A 83 -5.85 -34.82 -12.58
CA ILE A 83 -6.37 -33.71 -11.76
C ILE A 83 -5.26 -32.70 -11.48
N VAL A 84 -4.07 -33.15 -11.07
CA VAL A 84 -2.93 -32.26 -10.79
C VAL A 84 -2.57 -31.44 -12.04
N LEU A 85 -2.39 -32.09 -13.18
CA LEU A 85 -2.06 -31.39 -14.43
C LEU A 85 -3.16 -30.41 -14.86
N ARG A 86 -4.43 -30.77 -14.68
CA ARG A 86 -5.56 -29.89 -14.99
C ARG A 86 -5.67 -28.72 -14.01
N ASN A 87 -5.27 -28.89 -12.75
CA ASN A 87 -5.17 -27.77 -11.81
C ASN A 87 -4.07 -26.79 -12.22
N PHE A 88 -2.91 -27.27 -12.69
CA PHE A 88 -1.90 -26.37 -13.28
C PHE A 88 -2.44 -25.61 -14.49
N GLN A 89 -3.16 -26.28 -15.39
CA GLN A 89 -3.81 -25.61 -16.53
C GLN A 89 -4.85 -24.58 -16.05
N TYR A 90 -5.64 -24.92 -15.05
CA TYR A 90 -6.66 -24.04 -14.47
C TYR A 90 -6.04 -22.80 -13.79
N ILE A 91 -4.94 -22.97 -13.06
CA ILE A 91 -4.17 -21.85 -12.49
C ILE A 91 -3.65 -20.96 -13.62
N GLY A 92 -3.05 -21.52 -14.67
CA GLY A 92 -2.58 -20.75 -15.82
C GLY A 92 -3.68 -19.92 -16.51
N LEU A 93 -4.87 -20.51 -16.69
CA LEU A 93 -6.03 -19.82 -17.27
C LEU A 93 -6.54 -18.65 -16.40
N ASN A 94 -6.40 -18.75 -15.08
CA ASN A 94 -6.77 -17.70 -14.13
C ASN A 94 -5.65 -16.65 -13.97
N PHE A 95 -4.39 -17.05 -14.06
CA PHE A 95 -3.24 -16.18 -13.81
C PHE A 95 -3.07 -15.09 -14.87
N GLY A 96 -3.29 -15.42 -16.14
CA GLY A 96 -3.20 -14.45 -17.24
C GLY A 96 -4.05 -13.18 -17.01
N PRO A 97 -5.35 -13.33 -16.70
CA PRO A 97 -6.24 -12.23 -16.30
C PRO A 97 -5.85 -11.48 -15.03
N ILE A 98 -5.26 -12.16 -14.04
CA ILE A 98 -4.91 -11.55 -12.74
C ILE A 98 -3.76 -10.55 -12.90
N LEU A 99 -2.79 -10.81 -13.77
CA LEU A 99 -1.63 -9.92 -13.98
C LEU A 99 -2.01 -8.47 -14.35
N PRO A 100 -2.84 -8.20 -15.38
CA PRO A 100 -3.26 -6.84 -15.68
C PRO A 100 -4.20 -6.26 -14.61
N LEU A 101 -4.94 -7.10 -13.88
CA LEU A 101 -5.78 -6.66 -12.74
C LEU A 101 -4.96 -6.26 -11.51
N PHE A 102 -3.71 -6.71 -11.43
CA PHE A 102 -2.80 -6.32 -10.34
C PHE A 102 -2.54 -4.81 -10.33
N VAL A 103 -2.48 -4.18 -11.51
CA VAL A 103 -2.24 -2.73 -11.63
C VAL A 103 -3.34 -1.90 -10.95
N PRO A 104 -4.63 -2.01 -11.32
CA PRO A 104 -5.69 -1.28 -10.63
C PRO A 104 -5.84 -1.73 -9.17
N PHE A 105 -5.53 -2.98 -8.84
CA PHE A 105 -5.54 -3.45 -7.45
C PHE A 105 -4.53 -2.69 -6.59
N VAL A 106 -3.28 -2.59 -7.02
CA VAL A 106 -2.22 -1.86 -6.29
C VAL A 106 -2.59 -0.38 -6.17
N LEU A 107 -3.11 0.24 -7.22
CA LEU A 107 -3.52 1.65 -7.19
C LEU A 107 -4.64 1.90 -6.16
N VAL A 108 -5.66 1.04 -6.10
CA VAL A 108 -6.75 1.20 -5.12
C VAL A 108 -6.25 0.89 -3.71
N ALA A 109 -5.43 -0.14 -3.56
CA ALA A 109 -4.86 -0.53 -2.27
C ALA A 109 -3.99 0.57 -1.68
N SER A 110 -3.08 1.16 -2.46
CA SER A 110 -2.20 2.23 -1.99
C SER A 110 -2.98 3.48 -1.62
N GLN A 111 -4.03 3.82 -2.38
CA GLN A 111 -4.96 4.89 -2.02
C GLN A 111 -5.64 4.66 -0.67
N PHE A 112 -6.09 3.45 -0.36
CA PHE A 112 -6.62 3.16 0.97
C PHE A 112 -5.55 3.23 2.06
N VAL A 113 -4.34 2.74 1.79
CA VAL A 113 -3.25 2.76 2.76
C VAL A 113 -2.94 4.19 3.19
N VAL A 114 -2.70 5.10 2.24
CA VAL A 114 -2.33 6.49 2.57
C VAL A 114 -3.46 7.30 3.21
N ARG A 115 -4.72 6.85 3.08
CA ARG A 115 -5.89 7.57 3.62
C ARG A 115 -6.32 7.08 4.99
N TYR A 116 -6.17 5.79 5.25
CA TYR A 116 -6.78 5.13 6.41
C TYR A 116 -5.79 4.45 7.35
N SER A 117 -4.51 4.30 7.01
CA SER A 117 -3.58 3.51 7.83
C SER A 117 -2.94 4.26 8.99
N PHE A 118 -2.84 5.58 8.90
CA PHE A 118 -1.93 6.37 9.72
C PHE A 118 -2.65 7.44 10.53
N ASP A 119 -2.22 7.67 11.76
CA ASP A 119 -2.54 8.87 12.51
C ASP A 119 -1.34 9.82 12.55
N PRO A 120 -1.56 11.13 12.74
CA PRO A 120 -0.47 12.10 12.88
C PRO A 120 0.49 11.74 14.01
N ILE A 121 1.73 12.22 13.91
CA ILE A 121 2.72 12.08 14.99
C ILE A 121 2.15 12.69 16.29
N PRO A 122 2.30 12.01 17.44
CA PRO A 122 1.80 12.51 18.71
C PRO A 122 2.52 13.79 19.11
N ILE A 123 1.78 14.68 19.78
CA ILE A 123 2.33 15.93 20.29
C ILE A 123 2.94 15.67 21.66
N ILE A 124 4.20 16.05 21.83
CA ILE A 124 4.90 16.04 23.11
C ILE A 124 5.04 17.49 23.58
N PRO A 125 4.39 17.88 24.69
CA PRO A 125 4.52 19.23 25.23
C PRO A 125 5.99 19.58 25.48
N GLN A 126 6.36 20.82 25.18
CA GLN A 126 7.76 21.28 25.31
C GLN A 126 8.34 21.07 26.72
N GLU A 127 7.49 21.09 27.74
CA GLU A 127 7.87 20.87 29.15
C GLU A 127 8.29 19.42 29.44
N GLN A 128 7.92 18.46 28.60
CA GLN A 128 8.22 17.03 28.76
C GLN A 128 9.44 16.59 27.93
N VAL A 129 10.04 17.50 27.17
CA VAL A 129 11.15 17.18 26.25
C VAL A 129 12.41 16.77 27.00
N ASP A 130 12.66 17.38 28.16
CA ASP A 130 13.81 17.05 29.01
C ASP A 130 13.68 15.66 29.65
N ASP A 131 12.46 15.12 29.72
CA ASP A 131 12.16 13.80 30.28
C ASP A 131 12.09 12.69 29.22
N LEU A 132 12.20 13.05 27.92
CA LEU A 132 12.15 12.07 26.83
C LEU A 132 13.36 11.12 26.88
N LEU A 133 13.08 9.83 26.76
CA LEU A 133 14.10 8.83 26.53
C LEU A 133 14.52 8.85 25.05
N MET A 134 15.78 8.45 24.79
CA MET A 134 16.24 8.26 23.42
C MET A 134 15.38 7.24 22.69
N GLY A 135 14.90 7.58 21.49
CA GLY A 135 14.02 6.75 20.68
C GLY A 135 12.52 6.94 20.93
N GLU A 136 12.12 7.89 21.78
CA GLU A 136 10.71 8.25 21.98
C GLU A 136 10.19 9.28 20.95
N GLY A 137 11.08 9.92 20.19
CA GLY A 137 10.74 10.77 19.06
C GLY A 137 10.56 10.00 17.76
N THR A 138 10.12 10.72 16.73
CA THR A 138 10.00 10.16 15.38
C THR A 138 11.34 10.21 14.68
N MET A 139 11.89 9.04 14.35
CA MET A 139 13.13 8.93 13.59
C MET A 139 12.87 9.15 12.10
N ILE A 140 13.48 10.20 11.55
CA ILE A 140 13.55 10.46 10.12
C ILE A 140 14.81 9.77 9.61
N GLU A 141 14.63 8.95 8.58
CA GLU A 141 15.70 8.33 7.82
C GLU A 141 15.71 8.91 6.40
N ILE A 142 16.91 9.23 5.91
CA ILE A 142 17.15 9.79 4.58
C ILE A 142 18.21 8.93 3.90
N VAL A 143 17.86 8.41 2.74
CA VAL A 143 18.72 7.57 1.91
C VAL A 143 19.09 8.34 0.65
N MET A 144 20.39 8.46 0.39
CA MET A 144 20.95 9.05 -0.81
C MET A 144 20.88 8.06 -1.97
N LYS A 145 20.78 8.56 -3.20
CA LYS A 145 20.89 7.72 -4.41
C LYS A 145 22.31 7.19 -4.59
N ASP A 146 22.39 6.04 -5.26
CA ASP A 146 23.65 5.47 -5.74
C ASP A 146 24.48 6.53 -6.51
N GLY A 147 25.74 6.71 -6.10
CA GLY A 147 26.66 7.71 -6.65
C GLY A 147 26.58 9.10 -6.02
N HIS A 148 25.68 9.33 -5.06
CA HIS A 148 25.52 10.57 -4.30
C HIS A 148 25.74 10.38 -2.78
N GLU A 149 26.31 9.25 -2.36
CA GLU A 149 26.43 8.85 -0.96
C GLU A 149 27.24 9.85 -0.13
N THR A 150 28.30 10.42 -0.71
CA THR A 150 29.18 11.39 -0.04
C THR A 150 28.52 12.75 0.17
N GLU A 151 27.49 13.10 -0.62
CA GLU A 151 26.75 14.36 -0.44
C GLU A 151 25.97 14.40 0.89
N VAL A 152 25.81 13.25 1.57
CA VAL A 152 25.21 13.18 2.90
C VAL A 152 26.00 13.99 3.95
N GLU A 153 27.30 14.21 3.73
CA GLU A 153 28.14 14.99 4.65
C GLU A 153 27.68 16.44 4.75
N ASP A 154 27.16 17.01 3.66
CA ASP A 154 26.64 18.38 3.57
C ASP A 154 25.13 18.46 3.83
N LEU A 155 24.49 17.35 4.17
CA LEU A 155 23.05 17.27 4.43
C LEU A 155 22.67 18.10 5.65
N SER A 156 21.58 18.86 5.56
CA SER A 156 20.92 19.48 6.71
C SER A 156 19.41 19.50 6.52
N LEU A 157 18.67 19.50 7.62
CA LEU A 157 17.20 19.51 7.60
C LEU A 157 16.69 20.83 8.16
N ARG A 158 15.71 21.41 7.47
CA ARG A 158 14.91 22.51 8.03
C ARG A 158 13.53 21.96 8.37
N LEU A 159 13.26 21.95 9.65
CA LEU A 159 12.00 21.43 10.18
C LEU A 159 10.91 22.51 10.12
N PRO A 160 9.63 22.11 9.95
CA PRO A 160 8.52 23.04 10.05
C PRO A 160 8.41 23.62 11.46
N LYS A 161 7.67 24.73 11.58
CA LYS A 161 7.64 25.58 12.78
C LYS A 161 7.45 24.80 14.09
N ASN A 162 6.51 23.86 14.11
CA ASN A 162 6.14 23.15 15.34
C ASN A 162 6.90 21.84 15.58
N PHE A 163 7.98 21.61 14.83
CA PHE A 163 8.85 20.46 14.97
C PHE A 163 10.23 20.88 15.46
N VAL A 164 10.81 20.07 16.33
CA VAL A 164 12.16 20.30 16.86
C VAL A 164 12.97 19.01 16.81
N ALA A 165 14.23 19.14 16.43
CA ALA A 165 15.18 18.03 16.49
C ALA A 165 15.64 17.84 17.93
N ILE A 166 15.54 16.60 18.42
CA ILE A 166 16.04 16.20 19.75
C ILE A 166 17.35 15.43 19.67
N SER A 167 17.78 15.08 18.45
CA SER A 167 19.09 14.50 18.18
C SER A 167 19.85 15.28 17.10
N PRO A 168 21.20 15.25 17.12
CA PRO A 168 21.98 15.74 15.99
C PRO A 168 21.67 14.90 14.75
N LEU A 169 21.81 15.51 13.57
CA LEU A 169 21.73 14.78 12.31
C LEU A 169 22.95 13.85 12.19
N VAL A 170 22.73 12.56 12.41
CA VAL A 170 23.75 11.52 12.31
C VAL A 170 23.87 11.11 10.85
N LYS A 171 25.08 11.16 10.30
CA LYS A 171 25.36 10.93 8.89
C LYS A 171 26.34 9.77 8.74
N ASN A 172 26.03 8.87 7.82
CA ASN A 172 26.92 7.79 7.43
C ASN A 172 27.22 7.90 5.93
N ALA A 173 28.37 8.50 5.61
CA ALA A 173 28.83 8.69 4.24
C ALA A 173 29.18 7.38 3.51
N GLY A 174 29.49 6.31 4.26
CA GLY A 174 29.80 5.00 3.67
C GLY A 174 28.56 4.34 3.05
N ASP A 175 27.41 4.50 3.69
CA ASP A 175 26.14 3.93 3.25
C ASP A 175 25.21 4.96 2.60
N GLY A 176 25.58 6.25 2.60
CA GLY A 176 24.74 7.32 2.07
C GLY A 176 23.43 7.49 2.86
N VAL A 177 23.45 7.32 4.18
CA VAL A 177 22.25 7.38 5.01
C VAL A 177 22.41 8.42 6.12
N ALA A 178 21.34 9.13 6.44
CA ALA A 178 21.27 10.02 7.59
C ALA A 178 20.02 9.80 8.44
N PHE A 179 20.17 10.03 9.73
CA PHE A 179 19.12 9.85 10.73
C PHE A 179 19.00 11.09 11.61
N GLN A 180 17.76 11.52 11.86
CA GLN A 180 17.48 12.56 12.84
C GLN A 180 16.16 12.29 13.55
N GLU A 181 16.16 12.45 14.86
CA GLU A 181 14.99 12.27 15.70
C GLU A 181 14.33 13.61 15.95
N VAL A 182 13.02 13.67 15.73
CA VAL A 182 12.22 14.87 15.86
C VAL A 182 10.98 14.63 16.70
N ILE A 183 10.49 15.69 17.32
CA ILE A 183 9.19 15.71 18.00
C ILE A 183 8.38 16.90 17.53
N ALA A 184 7.07 16.84 17.73
CA ALA A 184 6.17 17.96 17.54
C ALA A 184 5.61 18.44 18.87
N TYR A 185 5.58 19.76 19.08
CA TYR A 185 5.07 20.36 20.32
C TYR A 185 3.68 20.99 20.18
N ALA A 186 3.17 21.08 18.95
CA ALA A 186 1.83 21.57 18.65
C ALA A 186 1.31 20.96 17.33
N PRO A 187 -0.01 20.97 17.08
CA PRO A 187 -0.54 20.50 15.81
C PRO A 187 0.04 21.30 14.65
N ASP A 188 0.53 20.60 13.63
CA ASP A 188 1.10 21.24 12.44
C ASP A 188 1.12 20.29 11.26
N ARG A 189 1.05 20.89 10.08
CA ARG A 189 1.27 20.24 8.80
C ARG A 189 2.27 21.09 8.05
N GLY A 190 3.43 20.52 7.79
CA GLY A 190 4.48 21.19 7.04
C GLY A 190 5.34 20.22 6.28
N ASP A 191 6.40 20.76 5.71
CA ASP A 191 7.38 20.00 4.95
C ASP A 191 8.72 20.08 5.66
N ILE A 192 9.38 18.93 5.80
CA ILE A 192 10.81 18.86 6.12
C ILE A 192 11.55 19.24 4.85
N GLU A 193 12.24 20.38 4.84
CA GLU A 193 13.08 20.77 3.71
C GLU A 193 14.44 20.06 3.84
N ILE A 194 14.84 19.38 2.77
CA ILE A 194 16.08 18.63 2.70
C ILE A 194 17.09 19.49 1.95
N MET A 195 18.17 19.85 2.62
CA MET A 195 19.19 20.76 2.12
C MET A 195 20.52 20.02 1.98
N ILE A 196 21.26 20.28 0.90
CA ILE A 196 22.67 19.89 0.75
C ILE A 196 23.47 21.17 0.53
N GLY A 197 24.28 21.53 1.53
CA GLY A 197 24.80 22.89 1.65
C GLY A 197 23.65 23.91 1.69
N ASP A 198 23.66 24.87 0.76
CA ASP A 198 22.63 25.90 0.64
C ASP A 198 21.51 25.55 -0.36
N ARG A 199 21.60 24.40 -1.05
CA ARG A 199 20.63 23.99 -2.07
C ARG A 199 19.54 23.11 -1.47
N MET A 200 18.27 23.49 -1.67
CA MET A 200 17.15 22.60 -1.40
C MET A 200 17.09 21.51 -2.47
N VAL A 201 17.17 20.25 -2.05
CA VAL A 201 17.18 19.08 -2.93
C VAL A 201 15.89 18.27 -2.91
N GLY A 202 15.01 18.57 -1.97
CA GLY A 202 13.72 17.92 -1.84
C GLY A 202 12.98 18.38 -0.59
N SER A 203 11.78 17.85 -0.42
CA SER A 203 10.98 18.02 0.79
C SER A 203 10.30 16.73 1.19
N LYS A 204 9.75 16.65 2.40
CA LYS A 204 8.89 15.54 2.81
C LYS A 204 7.78 16.07 3.70
N ALA A 205 6.53 15.75 3.36
CA ALA A 205 5.41 16.14 4.20
C ALA A 205 5.44 15.41 5.55
N ILE A 206 5.23 16.16 6.63
CA ILE A 206 5.11 15.68 8.00
C ILE A 206 3.88 16.30 8.67
N VAL A 207 3.16 15.48 9.44
CA VAL A 207 1.92 15.87 10.11
C VAL A 207 1.98 15.47 11.57
N ALA A 208 1.67 16.41 12.47
CA ALA A 208 1.59 16.14 13.89
C ALA A 208 0.28 16.67 14.47
N GLY A 209 -0.32 15.86 15.35
CA GLY A 209 -1.60 16.11 16.00
C GLY A 209 -2.73 16.59 15.09
N GLY A 210 -3.77 17.14 15.72
CA GLY A 210 -4.95 17.66 15.01
C GLY A 210 -5.82 16.56 14.38
N GLN A 211 -6.71 16.95 13.47
CA GLN A 211 -7.42 15.96 12.65
C GLN A 211 -6.48 15.43 11.58
N PRO A 212 -6.45 14.12 11.34
CA PRO A 212 -5.64 13.53 10.29
C PRO A 212 -5.90 14.22 8.96
N THR A 213 -4.84 14.51 8.21
CA THR A 213 -5.01 14.92 6.82
C THR A 213 -5.61 13.77 6.04
N ARG A 214 -6.26 14.12 4.93
CA ARG A 214 -6.96 13.13 4.11
C ARG A 214 -6.02 12.06 3.54
N THR A 215 -4.77 12.45 3.27
CA THR A 215 -3.69 11.55 2.87
C THR A 215 -2.45 11.81 3.72
N MET A 216 -1.75 10.74 4.08
CA MET A 216 -0.46 10.71 4.74
C MET A 216 0.33 9.52 4.22
N GLN A 217 1.63 9.69 4.02
CA GLN A 217 2.51 8.57 3.73
C GLN A 217 3.79 8.68 4.57
N PRO A 218 4.26 7.57 5.16
CA PRO A 218 5.50 7.52 5.92
C PRO A 218 6.73 7.71 5.04
N GLU A 219 6.65 7.31 3.77
CA GLU A 219 7.80 7.19 2.87
C GLU A 219 7.56 8.01 1.59
N ARG A 220 8.58 8.74 1.15
CA ARG A 220 8.66 9.39 -0.16
C ARG A 220 9.89 8.86 -0.88
N VAL A 221 9.71 8.47 -2.13
CA VAL A 221 10.72 7.73 -2.93
C VAL A 221 10.99 8.41 -4.26
N SER A 222 12.15 8.12 -4.85
CA SER A 222 12.53 8.53 -6.21
C SER A 222 12.04 7.52 -7.26
N GLY A 223 12.00 6.24 -6.88
CA GLY A 223 11.75 5.10 -7.77
C GLY A 223 10.33 5.05 -8.36
N PHE A 224 10.24 4.70 -9.64
CA PHE A 224 8.96 4.62 -10.35
C PHE A 224 8.01 3.61 -9.69
N PHE A 225 8.42 2.35 -9.50
CA PHE A 225 7.53 1.33 -8.95
C PHE A 225 7.21 1.55 -7.46
N ALA A 226 8.18 2.03 -6.67
CA ALA A 226 7.95 2.34 -5.26
C ALA A 226 6.90 3.45 -5.09
N SER A 227 6.89 4.46 -5.97
CA SER A 227 5.90 5.55 -5.92
C SER A 227 4.45 5.12 -6.23
N TRP A 228 4.20 3.89 -6.67
CA TRP A 228 2.84 3.32 -6.73
C TRP A 228 2.30 2.90 -5.37
N LEU A 229 3.18 2.51 -4.45
CA LEU A 229 2.81 2.12 -3.10
C LEU A 229 2.57 3.36 -2.22
N TRP A 230 3.21 4.48 -2.55
CA TRP A 230 3.14 5.75 -1.82
C TRP A 230 2.69 6.90 -2.74
N PRO A 231 1.38 6.99 -3.07
CA PRO A 231 0.88 7.93 -4.07
C PRO A 231 0.57 9.35 -3.54
N ALA A 232 0.56 9.58 -2.22
CA ALA A 232 0.11 10.83 -1.62
C ALA A 232 1.08 12.01 -1.81
N GLU A 233 2.35 11.74 -2.12
CA GLU A 233 3.33 12.77 -2.51
C GLU A 233 3.94 12.45 -3.87
N ASP A 234 4.31 13.51 -4.58
CA ASP A 234 5.12 13.40 -5.79
C ASP A 234 6.46 12.75 -5.45
N ARG A 235 6.98 11.92 -6.35
CA ARG A 235 8.33 11.37 -6.21
C ARG A 235 9.39 12.47 -6.15
N PHE A 236 10.58 12.15 -5.64
CA PHE A 236 11.72 13.07 -5.79
C PHE A 236 12.05 13.31 -7.26
N ASP A 237 12.48 14.53 -7.58
CA ASP A 237 12.89 14.87 -8.94
C ASP A 237 14.05 13.99 -9.40
N SER A 238 14.17 13.78 -10.71
CA SER A 238 15.17 12.86 -11.26
C SER A 238 16.60 13.29 -10.97
N ASP A 239 16.84 14.60 -10.86
CA ASP A 239 18.09 15.27 -10.54
C ASP A 239 18.32 15.46 -9.02
N SER A 240 17.33 15.14 -8.19
CA SER A 240 17.53 15.12 -6.73
C SER A 240 18.48 13.97 -6.36
N PRO A 241 19.49 14.21 -5.51
CA PRO A 241 20.39 13.16 -4.99
C PRO A 241 19.73 12.28 -3.93
N ILE A 242 18.48 12.55 -3.53
CA ILE A 242 17.75 11.78 -2.52
C ILE A 242 17.01 10.62 -3.18
N ASP A 243 17.15 9.42 -2.62
CA ASP A 243 16.41 8.25 -3.07
C ASP A 243 15.12 8.05 -2.26
N GLU A 244 15.22 8.10 -0.93
CA GLU A 244 14.13 7.83 -0.02
C GLU A 244 14.19 8.75 1.20
N VAL A 245 13.03 9.21 1.67
CA VAL A 245 12.87 9.74 3.02
C VAL A 245 11.71 9.03 3.67
N ARG A 246 11.97 8.43 4.83
CA ARG A 246 10.95 7.70 5.59
C ARG A 246 10.97 8.03 7.07
N PHE A 247 9.81 7.86 7.69
CA PHE A 247 9.63 7.86 9.14
C PHE A 247 8.34 7.12 9.48
N GLU A 248 8.17 6.74 10.73
CA GLU A 248 7.00 5.97 11.15
C GLU A 248 5.88 6.87 11.68
N TYR A 249 4.65 6.61 11.20
CA TYR A 249 3.43 7.16 11.77
C TYR A 249 2.77 6.12 12.68
N PRO A 250 2.13 6.53 13.79
CA PRO A 250 1.23 5.66 14.52
C PRO A 250 0.16 5.04 13.60
N GLU A 251 -0.16 3.78 13.83
CA GLU A 251 -1.25 3.12 13.10
C GLU A 251 -2.59 3.69 13.57
N ARG A 252 -3.45 4.03 12.62
CA ARG A 252 -4.79 4.53 12.92
C ARG A 252 -5.67 3.43 13.51
N ASP A 253 -6.38 3.76 14.59
CA ASP A 253 -7.43 2.92 15.15
C ASP A 253 -8.73 3.04 14.32
N LEU A 254 -9.13 1.93 13.69
CA LEU A 254 -10.38 1.79 12.95
C LEU A 254 -11.50 1.11 13.78
N GLY A 255 -11.33 1.06 15.10
CA GLY A 255 -12.25 0.45 16.05
C GLY A 255 -12.20 -1.07 15.99
N TRP A 256 -13.18 -1.68 15.33
CA TRP A 256 -13.30 -3.15 15.25
C TRP A 256 -12.56 -3.76 14.05
N LEU A 257 -12.05 -2.92 13.15
CA LEU A 257 -11.22 -3.34 12.02
C LEU A 257 -9.73 -3.28 12.39
N PRO A 258 -8.89 -4.15 11.80
CA PRO A 258 -7.45 -4.05 11.98
C PRO A 258 -6.93 -2.72 11.40
N GLY A 259 -6.09 -2.03 12.17
CA GLY A 259 -5.41 -0.79 11.78
C GLY A 259 -4.13 -1.05 10.97
N GLY A 260 -3.47 0.05 10.59
CA GLY A 260 -2.19 0.02 9.89
C GLY A 260 -2.26 -0.48 8.45
N PRO A 261 -1.16 -0.38 7.69
CA PRO A 261 -1.14 -0.71 6.26
C PRO A 261 -1.62 -2.14 5.97
N PHE A 262 -1.15 -3.12 6.76
CA PHE A 262 -1.55 -4.51 6.60
C PHE A 262 -3.03 -4.73 6.91
N GLY A 263 -3.55 -4.10 7.97
CA GLY A 263 -4.97 -4.18 8.33
C GLY A 263 -5.87 -3.65 7.22
N ILE A 264 -5.53 -2.49 6.66
CA ILE A 264 -6.25 -1.93 5.50
C ILE A 264 -6.27 -2.91 4.33
N LEU A 265 -5.12 -3.51 3.99
CA LEU A 265 -5.04 -4.49 2.90
C LEU A 265 -5.91 -5.72 3.16
N VAL A 266 -5.92 -6.23 4.40
CA VAL A 266 -6.76 -7.36 4.79
C VAL A 266 -8.25 -7.02 4.62
N VAL A 267 -8.69 -5.86 5.11
CA VAL A 267 -10.08 -5.42 4.95
C VAL A 267 -10.44 -5.23 3.48
N PHE A 268 -9.54 -4.61 2.70
CA PHE A 268 -9.73 -4.41 1.27
C PHE A 268 -9.92 -5.75 0.54
N VAL A 269 -9.03 -6.71 0.75
CA VAL A 269 -9.10 -8.03 0.10
C VAL A 269 -10.35 -8.79 0.53
N ILE A 270 -10.62 -8.89 1.84
CA ILE A 270 -11.77 -9.63 2.34
C ILE A 270 -13.08 -9.02 1.83
N SER A 271 -13.23 -7.70 1.91
CA SER A 271 -14.45 -7.02 1.46
C SER A 271 -14.64 -7.17 -0.05
N SER A 272 -13.56 -7.02 -0.84
CA SER A 272 -13.58 -7.23 -2.29
C SER A 272 -14.00 -8.65 -2.65
N LEU A 273 -13.45 -9.66 -1.97
CA LEU A 273 -13.78 -11.07 -2.17
C LEU A 273 -15.23 -11.36 -1.80
N LEU A 274 -15.71 -10.90 -0.65
CA LEU A 274 -17.09 -11.13 -0.21
C LEU A 274 -18.09 -10.57 -1.21
N PHE A 275 -17.92 -9.32 -1.64
CA PHE A 275 -18.82 -8.70 -2.63
C PHE A 275 -18.71 -9.37 -3.99
N GLY A 276 -17.50 -9.71 -4.44
CA GLY A 276 -17.27 -10.48 -5.66
C GLY A 276 -17.99 -11.84 -5.63
N LEU A 277 -17.92 -12.56 -4.51
CA LEU A 277 -18.61 -13.84 -4.32
C LEU A 277 -20.14 -13.71 -4.36
N LEU A 278 -20.69 -12.62 -3.80
CA LEU A 278 -22.13 -12.35 -3.83
C LEU A 278 -22.65 -12.18 -5.27
N VAL A 279 -21.88 -11.55 -6.15
CA VAL A 279 -22.27 -11.32 -7.56
C VAL A 279 -21.78 -12.40 -8.52
N LEU A 280 -20.91 -13.32 -8.07
CA LEU A 280 -20.28 -14.35 -8.91
C LEU A 280 -21.30 -15.21 -9.67
N LYS A 281 -22.28 -15.75 -8.94
CA LYS A 281 -23.35 -16.59 -9.50
C LYS A 281 -24.29 -15.78 -10.40
N PRO A 282 -24.85 -14.62 -9.96
CA PRO A 282 -25.68 -13.76 -10.80
C PRO A 282 -25.02 -13.39 -12.14
N LEU A 283 -23.71 -13.16 -12.13
CA LEU A 283 -22.98 -12.74 -13.33
C LEU A 283 -22.49 -13.91 -14.20
N ASN A 284 -22.74 -15.16 -13.79
CA ASN A 284 -22.32 -16.39 -14.48
C ASN A 284 -20.82 -16.40 -14.83
N ILE A 285 -19.99 -16.03 -13.86
CA ILE A 285 -18.54 -15.93 -14.04
C ILE A 285 -17.89 -17.24 -13.58
N GLN A 286 -17.03 -17.78 -14.43
CA GLN A 286 -16.19 -18.92 -14.14
C GLN A 286 -14.86 -18.40 -13.61
N ILE A 287 -14.59 -18.75 -12.35
CA ILE A 287 -13.27 -18.67 -11.74
C ILE A 287 -12.82 -20.11 -11.54
#